data_AF-C0JP94-F1
#
_entry.id   AF-C0JP94-F1
#
_cell.length_a   1.000
_cell.length_b   1.000
_cell.length_c   1.000
_cell.angle_alpha   90.00
_cell.angle_beta   90.00
_cell.angle_gamma   90.00
#
_symmetry.space_group_name_H-M   'P 1'
#
loop_
_entity.id
_entity.type
_entity.pdbx_description
1 polymer ?
#
loop_
_entity_poly.entity_id
_entity_poly.type
_entity_poly.pdbx_seq_one_letter_code
_entity_poly.pdbx_strand_id
1 'polypeptide(L)'
;MLNGAAVMDAALLLIAGNESCPQPQTSEHLAAIEIMKLNHIIILQNKIDLIKEGQAKDQYEKITKFVHGTVAESAPVIPISAQLKYNIEVVCEYICKKIPL
;
A
#
# COMPACT_ATOMS: atom_id res chain seq x y z
N MET A 1 1.34 6.35 -15.44
CA MET A 1 0.74 6.94 -14.22
C MET A 1 1.29 8.32 -13.83
N LEU A 2 2.41 8.81 -14.40
CA LEU A 2 3.06 10.02 -13.89
C LEU A 2 2.24 11.32 -13.97
N ASN A 3 1.52 11.60 -15.07
CA ASN A 3 0.79 12.88 -15.17
C ASN A 3 -0.30 13.06 -14.09
N GLY A 4 -0.95 11.96 -13.69
CA GLY A 4 -2.00 11.99 -12.66
C GLY A 4 -1.44 12.06 -11.24
N ALA A 5 -0.27 11.50 -11.00
CA ALA A 5 0.31 11.48 -9.66
C ALA A 5 0.94 12.84 -9.25
N ALA A 6 1.22 13.73 -10.21
CA ALA A 6 1.83 15.04 -9.96
C ALA A 6 0.88 16.05 -9.29
N VAL A 7 -0.42 15.74 -9.28
CA VAL A 7 -1.47 16.57 -8.71
C VAL A 7 -2.09 15.94 -7.46
N MET A 8 -1.54 14.83 -6.97
CA MET A 8 -2.08 14.13 -5.80
C MET A 8 -1.39 14.58 -4.51
N ASP A 9 -2.16 14.70 -3.42
CA ASP A 9 -1.62 14.99 -2.08
C ASP A 9 -1.29 13.71 -1.29
N ALA A 10 -1.88 12.58 -1.70
CA ALA A 10 -1.74 11.28 -1.04
C ALA A 10 -1.81 10.12 -2.04
N ALA A 11 -1.25 8.97 -1.66
CA ALA A 11 -1.25 7.76 -2.48
C ALA A 11 -1.69 6.52 -1.69
N LEU A 12 -2.46 5.64 -2.35
CA LEU A 12 -2.77 4.30 -1.87
C LEU A 12 -1.96 3.29 -2.69
N LEU A 13 -0.98 2.63 -2.07
CA LEU A 13 -0.16 1.62 -2.72
C LEU A 13 -0.80 0.24 -2.56
N LEU A 14 -1.46 -0.25 -3.60
CA LEU A 14 -2.10 -1.57 -3.60
C LEU A 14 -1.11 -2.68 -3.96
N ILE A 15 -1.06 -3.71 -3.11
CA ILE A 15 -0.22 -4.91 -3.29
C ILE A 15 -1.12 -6.14 -3.18
N ALA A 16 -1.08 -7.01 -4.19
CA ALA A 16 -1.89 -8.21 -4.23
C ALA A 16 -1.31 -9.31 -3.33
N GLY A 17 -2.11 -9.80 -2.39
CA GLY A 17 -1.77 -10.82 -1.40
C GLY A 17 -1.26 -12.13 -2.00
N ASN A 18 -1.86 -12.50 -3.12
CA ASN A 18 -1.61 -13.74 -3.85
C ASN A 18 -0.41 -13.66 -4.80
N GLU A 19 0.32 -12.54 -4.85
CA GLU A 19 1.47 -12.32 -5.72
C GLU A 19 2.75 -12.10 -4.91
N SER A 20 3.91 -12.36 -5.52
CA SER A 20 5.19 -12.09 -4.88
C SER A 20 5.41 -10.58 -4.75
N CYS A 21 5.82 -10.11 -3.57
CA CYS A 21 6.27 -8.74 -3.36
C CYS A 21 7.81 -8.71 -3.29
N PRO A 22 8.49 -7.77 -3.98
CA PRO A 22 7.94 -6.73 -4.87
C PRO A 22 7.67 -7.22 -6.30
N GLN A 23 6.63 -6.67 -6.94
CA GLN A 23 6.42 -6.77 -8.39
C GLN A 23 7.09 -5.59 -9.11
N PRO A 24 7.48 -5.72 -10.41
CA PRO A 24 8.06 -4.61 -11.17
C PRO A 24 7.21 -3.33 -11.15
N GLN A 25 5.88 -3.47 -11.24
CA GLN A 25 4.94 -2.34 -11.16
C GLN A 25 4.91 -1.68 -9.77
N THR A 26 5.00 -2.47 -8.69
CA THR A 26 5.04 -1.94 -7.32
C THR A 26 6.30 -1.10 -7.11
N SER A 27 7.44 -1.56 -7.64
CA SER A 27 8.70 -0.82 -7.63
C SER A 27 8.63 0.48 -8.44
N GLU A 28 8.05 0.43 -9.64
CA GLU A 28 7.88 1.62 -10.48
C GLU A 28 6.99 2.67 -9.81
N HIS A 29 5.87 2.25 -9.21
CA HIS A 29 4.96 3.16 -8.53
C HIS A 29 5.60 3.76 -7.26
N LEU A 30 6.35 2.97 -6.48
CA LEU A 30 7.05 3.50 -5.31
C LEU A 30 8.11 4.54 -5.72
N ALA A 31 8.88 4.28 -6.77
CA ALA A 31 9.86 5.22 -7.31
C ALA A 31 9.19 6.53 -7.79
N ALA A 32 8.04 6.43 -8.45
CA ALA A 32 7.27 7.60 -8.86
C ALA A 32 6.81 8.43 -7.64
N ILE A 33 6.30 7.76 -6.60
CA ILE A 33 5.87 8.39 -5.34
C ILE A 33 7.05 9.10 -4.65
N GLU A 34 8.25 8.49 -4.64
CA GLU A 34 9.48 9.10 -4.11
C GLU A 34 9.88 10.37 -4.86
N ILE A 35 9.87 10.33 -6.19
CA ILE A 35 10.19 11.49 -7.03
C ILE A 35 9.21 12.64 -6.75
N MET A 36 7.94 12.31 -6.52
CA MET A 36 6.87 13.26 -6.25
C MET A 36 6.82 13.76 -4.81
N LYS A 37 7.58 13.13 -3.90
CA LYS A 37 7.65 13.48 -2.49
C LYS A 37 6.29 13.51 -1.80
N LEU A 38 5.43 12.54 -2.13
CA LEU A 38 4.16 12.39 -1.43
C LEU A 38 4.43 11.91 0.00
N ASN A 39 3.93 12.65 0.98
CA ASN A 39 4.12 12.33 2.39
C ASN A 39 3.03 11.41 2.94
N HIS A 40 1.85 11.43 2.34
CA HIS A 40 0.68 10.70 2.80
C HIS A 40 0.51 9.42 1.99
N ILE A 41 1.04 8.32 2.50
CA ILE A 41 1.00 7.02 1.83
C ILE A 41 0.32 6.00 2.76
N ILE A 42 -0.58 5.20 2.20
CA ILE A 42 -1.18 4.05 2.86
C ILE A 42 -0.97 2.84 1.95
N ILE A 43 -0.46 1.75 2.50
CA ILE A 43 -0.21 0.51 1.75
C ILE A 43 -1.39 -0.44 2.01
N LEU A 44 -1.96 -0.99 0.95
CA LEU A 44 -3.09 -1.91 1.01
C LEU A 44 -2.65 -3.29 0.55
N GLN A 45 -2.61 -4.26 1.46
CA GLN A 45 -2.40 -5.67 1.12
C GLN A 45 -3.78 -6.27 0.76
N ASN A 46 -4.11 -6.30 -0.52
CA ASN A 46 -5.42 -6.73 -1.02
C ASN A 46 -5.47 -8.24 -1.29
N LYS A 47 -6.64 -8.81 -1.56
CA LYS A 47 -6.85 -10.23 -1.90
C LYS A 47 -6.38 -11.18 -0.78
N ILE A 48 -6.44 -10.76 0.48
CA ILE A 48 -6.08 -11.62 1.63
C ILE A 48 -7.01 -12.84 1.75
N ASP A 49 -8.21 -12.77 1.15
CA ASP A 49 -9.16 -13.87 1.05
C ASP A 49 -8.65 -15.07 0.24
N LEU A 50 -7.65 -14.86 -0.62
CA LEU A 50 -7.08 -15.90 -1.48
C LEU A 50 -5.85 -16.60 -0.86
N ILE A 51 -5.39 -16.16 0.31
CA ILE A 51 -4.15 -16.64 0.94
C ILE A 51 -4.37 -17.04 2.39
N LYS A 52 -3.46 -17.84 2.94
CA LYS A 52 -3.46 -18.21 4.37
C LYS A 52 -2.80 -17.12 5.21
N GLU A 53 -3.14 -17.07 6.50
CA GLU A 53 -2.59 -16.11 7.46
C GLU A 53 -1.05 -16.08 7.48
N GLY A 54 -0.40 -17.25 7.45
CA GLY A 54 1.06 -17.34 7.39
C GLY A 54 1.65 -16.66 6.15
N GLN A 55 1.05 -16.89 4.98
CA GLN A 55 1.47 -16.24 3.72
C GLN A 55 1.25 -14.73 3.76
N ALA A 56 0.14 -14.29 4.36
CA ALA A 56 -0.15 -12.87 4.53
C ALA A 56 0.90 -12.18 5.42
N LYS A 57 1.31 -12.82 6.52
CA LYS A 57 2.38 -12.35 7.42
C LYS A 57 3.74 -12.32 6.71
N ASP A 58 4.10 -13.39 6.02
CA ASP A 58 5.36 -13.47 5.25
C ASP A 58 5.43 -12.35 4.21
N GLN A 59 4.31 -12.06 3.54
CA GLN A 59 4.24 -11.01 2.56
C GLN A 59 4.27 -9.62 3.20
N TYR A 60 3.60 -9.41 4.34
CA TYR A 60 3.69 -8.18 5.12
C TYR A 60 5.14 -7.85 5.49
N GLU A 61 5.92 -8.84 5.90
CA GLU A 61 7.36 -8.64 6.16
C GLU A 61 8.14 -8.24 4.90
N LYS A 62 7.83 -8.86 3.76
CA LYS A 62 8.45 -8.50 2.47
C LYS A 62 8.11 -7.07 2.07
N ILE A 63 6.85 -6.66 2.25
CA ILE A 63 6.40 -5.29 1.99
C ILE A 63 7.18 -4.32 2.89
N THR A 64 7.25 -4.60 4.20
CA THR A 64 7.96 -3.76 5.17
C THR A 64 9.45 -3.62 4.82
N LYS A 65 10.10 -4.72 4.43
CA LYS A 65 11.50 -4.72 3.96
C LYS A 65 11.68 -3.94 2.65
N PHE A 66 10.71 -4.03 1.75
CA PHE A 66 10.73 -3.34 0.46
C PHE A 66 10.58 -1.83 0.61
N VAL A 67 9.76 -1.36 1.55
CA VAL A 67 9.57 0.09 1.80
C VAL A 67 10.56 0.68 2.81
N HIS A 68 11.39 -0.14 3.45
CA HIS A 68 12.40 0.34 4.39
C HIS A 68 13.42 1.26 3.69
N GLY A 69 13.69 2.43 4.27
CA GLY A 69 14.56 3.45 3.67
C GLY A 69 13.92 4.29 2.56
N THR A 70 12.62 4.10 2.30
CA THR A 70 11.86 4.89 1.31
C THR A 70 10.91 5.87 2.00
N VAL A 71 10.28 6.77 1.22
CA VAL A 71 9.21 7.66 1.73
C VAL A 71 8.02 6.91 2.33
N ALA A 72 7.84 5.64 1.96
CA ALA A 72 6.74 4.79 2.44
C ALA A 72 7.11 3.98 3.71
N GLU A 73 8.29 4.17 4.30
CA GLU A 73 8.73 3.39 5.48
C GLU A 73 7.77 3.51 6.68
N SER A 74 7.20 4.70 6.88
CA SER A 74 6.24 4.96 7.96
C SER A 74 4.78 4.70 7.57
N ALA A 75 4.53 4.26 6.34
CA ALA A 75 3.18 4.04 5.83
C ALA A 75 2.55 2.80 6.50
N PRO A 76 1.30 2.91 6.98
CA PRO A 76 0.59 1.75 7.51
C PRO A 76 0.28 0.75 6.40
N VAL A 77 0.50 -0.53 6.67
CA VAL A 77 0.10 -1.65 5.79
C VAL A 77 -1.20 -2.24 6.32
N ILE A 78 -2.29 -2.06 5.58
CA ILE A 78 -3.63 -2.51 5.97
C ILE A 78 -4.01 -3.74 5.12
N PRO A 79 -4.19 -4.92 5.75
CA PRO A 79 -4.69 -6.09 5.05
C PRO A 79 -6.18 -5.94 4.77
N ILE A 80 -6.59 -6.08 3.51
CA ILE A 80 -7.98 -5.94 3.06
C ILE A 80 -8.38 -7.07 2.10
N SER A 81 -9.69 -7.33 2.05
CA SER A 81 -10.29 -8.02 0.90
C SER A 81 -11.27 -7.07 0.24
N ALA A 82 -10.94 -6.57 -0.95
CA ALA A 82 -11.86 -5.74 -1.72
C ALA A 82 -13.13 -6.52 -2.13
N GLN A 83 -13.01 -7.83 -2.36
CA GLN A 83 -14.12 -8.69 -2.78
C GLN A 83 -15.09 -8.96 -1.64
N LEU A 84 -14.58 -9.32 -0.46
CA LEU A 84 -15.40 -9.61 0.73
C LEU A 84 -15.65 -8.36 1.60
N LYS A 85 -15.10 -7.21 1.20
CA LYS A 85 -15.16 -5.93 1.91
C LYS A 85 -14.58 -5.96 3.33
N TYR A 86 -13.62 -6.84 3.60
CA TYR A 86 -12.94 -6.89 4.89
C TYR A 86 -12.00 -5.70 5.08
N ASN A 87 -12.04 -5.12 6.29
CA ASN A 87 -11.19 -4.00 6.74
C ASN A 87 -11.29 -2.71 5.89
N ILE A 88 -12.30 -2.58 5.03
CA ILE A 88 -12.52 -1.34 4.26
C ILE A 88 -12.83 -0.17 5.20
N GLU A 89 -13.55 -0.43 6.29
CA GLU A 89 -13.85 0.55 7.34
C GLU A 89 -12.58 1.15 7.94
N VAL A 90 -11.58 0.31 8.19
CA VAL A 90 -10.27 0.70 8.70
C VAL A 90 -9.55 1.57 7.67
N VAL A 91 -9.59 1.22 6.38
CA VAL A 91 -9.02 2.08 5.33
C VAL A 91 -9.67 3.45 5.31
N CYS A 92 -11.00 3.54 5.42
CA CYS A 92 -11.71 4.81 5.51
C CYS A 92 -11.27 5.63 6.73
N GLU A 93 -11.14 5.00 7.90
CA GLU A 93 -10.64 5.65 9.10
C GLU A 93 -9.23 6.21 8.92
N TYR A 94 -8.33 5.43 8.33
CA TYR A 94 -6.97 5.87 8.05
C TYR A 94 -6.92 7.02 7.05
N ILE A 95 -7.73 6.98 5.99
CA ILE A 95 -7.84 8.10 5.03
C ILE A 95 -8.26 9.37 5.77
N CYS A 96 -9.32 9.33 6.58
CA CYS A 96 -9.81 10.50 7.31
C CYS A 96 -8.83 11.03 8.38
N LYS A 97 -8.02 10.15 8.99
CA LYS A 97 -7.09 10.54 10.07
C LYS A 97 -5.69 10.93 9.58
N LYS A 98 -5.22 10.34 8.48
CA LYS A 98 -3.82 10.48 8.01
C LYS A 98 -3.66 11.42 6.83
N ILE A 99 -4.72 11.70 6.08
CA ILE A 99 -4.72 12.67 5.00
C ILE A 99 -5.45 13.91 5.52
N PRO A 100 -4.73 14.99 5.87
CA PRO A 100 -5.37 16.23 6.30
C PRO A 100 -6.18 16.82 5.13
N LEU A 101 -7.34 17.39 5.46
CA LEU A 101 -8.16 18.21 4.55
C LEU A 101 -7.58 19.63 4.41
#